data_AF-A0A679FPF8-F1
#
_entry.id   AF-A0A679FPF8-F1
#
_cell.length_a   1.000
_cell.length_b   1.000
_cell.length_c   1.000
_cell.angle_alpha   90.00
_cell.angle_beta   90.00
_cell.angle_gamma   90.00
#
_symmetry.space_group_name_H-M   'P 1'
#
loop_
_entity.id
_entity.type
_entity.pdbx_description
1 polymer ?
#
loop_
_entity_poly.entity_id
_entity_poly.type
_entity_poly.pdbx_seq_one_letter_code
_entity_poly.pdbx_strand_id
1 'polypeptide(L)'
;MRKWFMSLLAVGLVFGLAACNGKRDAKGHILISGKKFTEQVILTHLLAEYVKANTDLDVEVKDSLGGAFMLKQVIENGDVDMYVEYTGTGYLNILKQPYDPAKTPEQIYNETKKLYKEKYNIAWLKPLGFNNTYAWRCEETLPKSSGSKRTLI
;
A
#
# COMPACT_ATOMS: atom_id res chain seq x y z
N MET A 1 34.19 37.30 -38.51
CA MET A 1 34.60 35.99 -37.94
C MET A 1 34.35 35.85 -36.43
N ARG A 2 34.54 36.90 -35.60
CA ARG A 2 34.37 36.82 -34.13
C ARG A 2 32.95 36.52 -33.62
N LYS A 3 31.91 36.94 -34.37
CA LYS A 3 30.49 36.71 -34.03
C LYS A 3 30.03 35.25 -34.24
N TRP A 4 30.61 34.55 -35.22
CA TRP A 4 30.31 33.13 -35.47
C TRP A 4 30.94 32.21 -34.42
N PHE A 5 32.15 32.55 -33.93
CA PHE A 5 32.78 31.84 -32.83
C PHE A 5 31.98 31.94 -31.51
N MET A 6 31.40 33.12 -31.22
CA MET A 6 30.54 33.30 -30.04
C MET A 6 29.22 32.52 -30.13
N SER A 7 28.61 32.41 -31.32
CA SER A 7 27.38 31.60 -31.49
C SER A 7 27.64 30.10 -31.39
N LEU A 8 28.77 29.60 -31.89
CA LEU A 8 29.15 28.18 -31.75
C LEU A 8 29.45 27.81 -30.29
N LEU A 9 30.07 28.72 -29.52
CA LEU A 9 30.32 28.52 -28.10
C LEU A 9 29.02 28.48 -27.27
N ALA A 10 28.05 29.34 -27.61
CA ALA A 10 26.74 29.36 -26.96
C ALA A 10 25.90 28.09 -27.25
N VAL A 11 25.94 27.59 -28.49
CA VAL A 11 25.26 26.33 -28.85
C VAL A 11 25.92 25.13 -28.16
N GLY A 12 27.26 25.09 -28.09
CA GLY A 12 27.98 24.05 -27.35
C GLY A 12 27.66 24.03 -25.85
N LEU A 13 27.44 25.20 -25.24
CA LEU A 13 27.06 25.32 -23.83
C LEU A 13 25.63 24.81 -23.56
N VAL A 14 24.70 25.05 -24.50
CA VAL A 14 23.31 24.55 -24.42
C VAL A 14 23.25 23.03 -24.62
N PHE A 15 24.08 22.46 -25.50
CA PHE A 15 24.20 21.01 -25.65
C PHE A 15 24.94 20.33 -24.48
N GLY A 16 25.90 21.01 -23.84
CA GLY A 16 26.59 20.51 -22.65
C GLY A 16 25.69 20.38 -21.42
N LEU A 17 24.70 21.26 -21.28
CA LEU A 17 23.70 21.20 -20.20
C LEU A 17 22.64 20.11 -20.42
N ALA A 18 22.35 19.73 -21.67
CA ALA A 18 21.43 18.63 -21.98
C ALA A 18 22.05 17.23 -21.73
N ALA A 19 23.38 17.12 -21.70
CA ALA A 19 24.11 15.88 -21.46
C ALA A 19 24.28 15.54 -19.97
N CYS A 20 23.86 16.43 -19.06
CA CYS A 20 23.87 16.21 -17.61
C CYS A 20 22.56 15.59 -17.09
N ASN A 21 21.78 14.90 -17.92
CA ASN A 21 20.84 13.88 -17.42
C ASN A 21 21.67 12.64 -17.05
N GLY A 22 22.49 12.82 -16.01
CA GLY A 22 23.13 11.72 -15.33
C GLY A 22 22.08 10.66 -15.04
N LYS A 23 22.40 9.43 -15.41
CA LYS A 23 21.77 8.23 -14.89
C LYS A 23 21.91 8.29 -13.37
N ARG A 24 21.01 9.02 -12.72
CA ARG A 24 20.65 8.74 -11.34
C ARG A 24 20.05 7.36 -11.46
N ASP A 25 20.77 6.36 -10.96
CA ASP A 25 20.13 5.17 -10.43
C ASP A 25 19.18 5.66 -9.33
N ALA A 26 18.04 6.20 -9.73
CA ALA A 26 16.99 6.61 -8.83
C ALA A 26 16.36 5.30 -8.37
N LYS A 27 17.02 4.67 -7.40
CA LYS A 27 16.38 3.72 -6.49
C LYS A 27 15.07 4.39 -6.09
N GLY A 28 13.95 3.81 -6.53
CA GLY A 28 12.63 4.40 -6.29
C GLY A 28 12.45 4.59 -4.78
N HIS A 29 11.89 5.72 -4.39
CA HIS A 29 11.52 5.96 -3.00
C HIS A 29 10.07 5.52 -2.80
N ILE A 30 9.79 4.86 -1.68
CA ILE A 30 8.45 4.42 -1.32
C ILE A 30 8.17 4.76 0.15
N LEU A 31 7.03 5.40 0.37
CA LEU A 31 6.57 5.79 1.70
C LEU A 31 5.44 4.86 2.15
N ILE A 32 5.64 4.20 3.29
CA ILE A 32 4.71 3.24 3.87
C ILE A 32 4.13 3.80 5.16
N SER A 33 2.82 3.66 5.34
CA SER A 33 2.15 4.02 6.60
C SER A 33 1.07 3.00 6.96
N GLY A 34 0.27 3.27 8.00
CA GLY A 34 -0.77 2.38 8.51
C GLY A 34 -1.70 3.06 9.50
N LYS A 35 -2.69 2.31 9.99
CA LYS A 35 -3.69 2.84 10.95
C LYS A 35 -3.14 2.89 12.38
N LYS A 36 -3.76 3.71 13.23
CA LYS A 36 -3.38 3.87 14.65
C LYS A 36 -3.90 2.75 15.57
N PHE A 37 -3.49 1.51 15.33
CA PHE A 37 -3.67 0.41 16.28
C PHE A 37 -2.57 -0.65 16.16
N THR A 38 -2.42 -1.47 17.20
CA THR A 38 -1.24 -2.33 17.41
C THR A 38 -0.88 -3.21 16.21
N GLU A 39 -1.84 -3.97 15.66
CA GLU A 39 -1.56 -4.83 14.49
C GLU A 39 -1.12 -4.02 13.28
N GLN A 40 -1.71 -2.85 13.02
CA GLN A 40 -1.33 -2.02 11.88
C GLN A 40 0.05 -1.39 12.04
N VAL A 41 0.42 -0.98 13.25
CA VAL A 41 1.79 -0.54 13.54
C VAL A 41 2.78 -1.66 13.20
N ILE A 42 2.53 -2.87 13.70
CA ILE A 42 3.39 -4.04 13.44
C ILE A 42 3.45 -4.36 11.94
N LEU A 43 2.29 -4.45 11.28
CA LEU A 43 2.22 -4.80 9.85
C LEU A 43 2.87 -3.75 8.95
N THR A 44 2.77 -2.46 9.29
CA THR A 44 3.45 -1.38 8.55
C THR A 44 4.96 -1.55 8.60
N HIS A 45 5.54 -1.79 9.77
CA HIS A 45 6.98 -2.02 9.89
C HIS A 45 7.40 -3.33 9.23
N LEU A 46 6.61 -4.41 9.39
CA LEU A 46 6.89 -5.70 8.75
C LEU A 46 6.88 -5.58 7.22
N LEU A 47 5.92 -4.84 6.66
CA LEU A 47 5.83 -4.58 5.23
C LEU A 47 7.03 -3.78 4.73
N ALA A 48 7.46 -2.77 5.49
CA ALA A 48 8.65 -1.99 5.16
C ALA A 48 9.91 -2.84 5.13
N GLU A 49 10.14 -3.67 6.15
CA GLU A 49 11.29 -4.58 6.17
C GLU A 49 11.22 -5.62 5.04
N TYR A 50 10.03 -6.12 4.72
CA TYR A 50 9.84 -7.02 3.57
C TYR A 50 10.21 -6.35 2.24
N VAL A 51 9.76 -5.11 2.00
CA VAL A 51 10.10 -4.37 0.77
C VAL A 51 11.61 -4.10 0.69
N LYS A 52 12.23 -3.65 1.79
CA LYS A 52 13.69 -3.44 1.87
C LYS A 52 14.48 -4.72 1.58
N ALA A 53 14.00 -5.87 2.06
CA ALA A 53 14.70 -7.14 1.89
C ALA A 53 14.59 -7.71 0.46
N ASN A 54 13.59 -7.29 -0.32
CA ASN A 54 13.28 -7.87 -1.63
C ASN A 54 13.44 -6.90 -2.80
N THR A 55 13.81 -5.64 -2.54
CA THR A 55 13.96 -4.59 -3.56
C THR A 55 15.10 -3.65 -3.22
N ASP A 56 15.59 -2.90 -4.21
CA ASP A 56 16.56 -1.81 -4.01
C ASP A 56 15.89 -0.46 -3.71
N LEU A 57 14.59 -0.45 -3.38
CA LEU A 57 13.85 0.78 -3.09
C LEU A 57 14.31 1.42 -1.77
N ASP A 58 14.32 2.74 -1.73
CA ASP A 58 14.46 3.50 -0.50
C ASP A 58 13.11 3.54 0.22
N VAL A 59 13.01 2.91 1.39
CA VAL A 59 11.74 2.71 2.09
C VAL A 59 11.68 3.58 3.34
N GLU A 60 10.76 4.55 3.34
CA GLU A 60 10.43 5.37 4.50
C GLU A 60 9.16 4.85 5.17
N VAL A 61 9.17 4.82 6.51
CA VAL A 61 7.97 4.53 7.31
C VAL A 61 7.50 5.83 7.97
N LYS A 62 6.28 6.25 7.64
CA LYS A 62 5.63 7.41 8.25
C LYS A 62 4.71 6.96 9.37
N ASP A 63 4.71 7.72 10.46
CA ASP A 63 3.86 7.48 11.63
C ASP A 63 2.44 7.13 11.25
N SER A 64 1.85 6.18 11.99
CA SER A 64 0.51 5.69 11.71
C SER A 64 -0.50 6.83 11.63
N LEU A 65 -1.22 6.90 10.52
CA LEU A 65 -2.17 7.96 10.20
C LEU A 65 -3.59 7.47 10.47
N GLY A 66 -4.33 8.25 11.27
CA GLY A 66 -5.77 8.11 11.55
C GLY A 66 -6.43 6.74 11.33
N GLY A 67 -7.60 6.77 10.69
CA GLY A 67 -8.37 5.59 10.30
C GLY A 67 -8.45 5.44 8.78
N ALA A 68 -9.23 4.45 8.31
CA ALA A 68 -9.30 4.07 6.90
C ALA A 68 -9.60 5.22 5.92
N PHE A 69 -10.53 6.13 6.26
CA PHE A 69 -10.87 7.25 5.39
C PHE A 69 -9.71 8.23 5.18
N MET A 70 -8.92 8.47 6.23
CA MET A 70 -7.73 9.33 6.15
C MET A 70 -6.66 8.65 5.30
N LEU A 71 -6.34 7.38 5.56
CA LEU A 71 -5.37 6.65 4.74
C LEU A 71 -5.77 6.57 3.27
N LYS A 72 -7.07 6.40 2.97
CA LYS A 72 -7.59 6.45 1.59
C LYS A 72 -7.27 7.77 0.90
N GLN A 73 -7.47 8.91 1.59
CA GLN A 73 -7.18 10.23 1.02
C GLN A 73 -5.67 10.43 0.81
N VAL A 74 -4.88 10.02 1.80
CA VAL A 74 -3.42 10.19 1.77
C VAL A 74 -2.79 9.37 0.63
N ILE A 75 -3.21 8.12 0.42
CA ILE A 75 -2.71 7.31 -0.72
C ILE A 75 -3.19 7.86 -2.07
N GLU A 76 -4.41 8.39 -2.14
CA GLU A 76 -4.96 8.99 -3.37
C GLU A 76 -4.21 10.28 -3.76
N ASN A 77 -3.75 11.03 -2.76
CA ASN A 77 -2.94 12.23 -2.95
C ASN A 77 -1.46 11.93 -3.27
N GLY A 78 -1.01 10.68 -3.10
CA GLY A 78 0.40 10.29 -3.26
C GLY A 78 1.31 10.64 -2.08
N ASP A 79 0.74 10.96 -0.91
CA ASP A 79 1.50 11.24 0.31
C ASP A 79 1.98 9.96 1.02
N VAL A 80 1.41 8.80 0.65
CA VAL A 80 1.76 7.43 1.05
C VAL A 80 1.59 6.54 -0.17
N ASP A 81 2.54 5.66 -0.42
CA ASP A 81 2.51 4.74 -1.57
C ASP A 81 1.91 3.38 -1.22
N MET A 82 2.05 2.96 0.04
CA MET A 82 1.62 1.64 0.47
C MET A 82 1.13 1.63 1.93
N TYR A 83 0.05 0.89 2.18
CA TYR A 83 -0.43 0.56 3.52
C TYR A 83 -1.24 -0.75 3.49
N VAL A 84 -1.53 -1.31 4.66
CA VAL A 84 -2.37 -2.50 4.78
C VAL A 84 -3.84 -2.13 5.01
N GLU A 85 -4.72 -2.55 4.11
CA GLU A 85 -6.17 -2.44 4.25
C GLU A 85 -6.86 -3.79 4.36
N TYR A 86 -7.97 -3.82 5.10
CA TYR A 86 -8.84 -4.98 5.25
C TYR A 86 -9.92 -4.93 4.18
N THR A 87 -10.13 -6.05 3.50
CA THR A 87 -11.11 -6.16 2.41
C THR A 87 -12.50 -5.73 2.83
N GLY A 88 -12.98 -6.14 4.01
CA GLY A 88 -14.28 -5.71 4.54
C GLY A 88 -14.38 -4.20 4.77
N THR A 89 -13.34 -3.57 5.31
CA THR A 89 -13.30 -2.11 5.51
C THR A 89 -13.28 -1.38 4.17
N GLY A 90 -12.44 -1.83 3.23
CA GLY A 90 -12.37 -1.25 1.90
C GLY A 90 -13.71 -1.35 1.15
N TYR A 91 -14.36 -2.50 1.22
CA TYR A 91 -15.63 -2.78 0.54
C TYR A 91 -16.81 -2.00 1.13
N LEU A 92 -17.03 -2.14 2.44
CA LEU A 92 -18.21 -1.60 3.11
C LEU A 92 -18.04 -0.11 3.44
N ASN A 93 -16.91 0.25 4.03
CA ASN A 93 -16.76 1.59 4.62
C ASN A 93 -16.28 2.61 3.60
N ILE A 94 -15.30 2.25 2.76
CA ILE A 94 -14.73 3.17 1.78
C ILE A 94 -15.55 3.18 0.49
N LEU A 95 -15.76 2.02 -0.13
CA LEU A 95 -16.48 1.90 -1.41
C LEU A 95 -18.00 1.98 -1.26
N LYS A 96 -18.52 1.94 -0.02
CA LYS A 96 -19.97 1.98 0.29
C LYS A 96 -20.76 0.89 -0.42
N GLN A 97 -20.17 -0.28 -0.61
CA GLN A 97 -20.89 -1.43 -1.15
C GLN A 97 -21.79 -2.06 -0.08
N PRO A 98 -22.97 -2.58 -0.45
CA PRO A 98 -23.86 -3.23 0.50
C PRO A 98 -23.24 -4.53 1.02
N TYR A 99 -23.51 -4.87 2.27
CA TYR A 99 -23.16 -6.19 2.81
C TYR A 99 -24.07 -7.25 2.20
N ASP A 100 -23.46 -8.31 1.69
CA ASP A 100 -24.14 -9.50 1.17
C ASP A 100 -23.54 -10.75 1.82
N PRO A 101 -24.30 -11.45 2.68
CA PRO A 101 -23.81 -12.65 3.36
C PRO A 101 -23.57 -13.84 2.41
N ALA A 102 -24.09 -13.80 1.18
CA ALA A 102 -23.83 -14.84 0.18
C ALA A 102 -22.45 -14.69 -0.49
N LYS A 103 -21.79 -13.53 -0.35
CA LYS A 103 -20.47 -13.30 -0.95
C LYS A 103 -19.36 -13.98 -0.15
N THR A 104 -18.48 -14.68 -0.87
CA THR A 104 -17.25 -15.23 -0.30
C THR A 104 -16.21 -14.14 -0.07
N PRO A 105 -15.21 -14.35 0.82
CA PRO A 105 -14.11 -13.42 1.01
C PRO A 105 -13.35 -13.09 -0.28
N GLU A 106 -13.21 -14.07 -1.18
CA GLU A 106 -12.56 -13.91 -2.47
C GLU A 106 -13.37 -13.00 -3.41
N GLN A 107 -14.70 -13.16 -3.44
CA GLN A 107 -15.57 -12.28 -4.21
C GLN A 107 -15.49 -10.84 -3.70
N ILE A 108 -15.52 -10.63 -2.38
CA ILE A 108 -15.35 -9.31 -1.77
C ILE A 108 -13.99 -8.71 -2.14
N TYR A 109 -12.91 -9.48 -2.04
CA TYR A 109 -11.56 -9.02 -2.41
C TYR A 109 -11.48 -8.61 -3.90
N ASN A 110 -11.96 -9.46 -4.81
CA ASN A 110 -11.89 -9.20 -6.25
C ASN A 110 -12.69 -7.96 -6.66
N GLU A 111 -13.88 -7.79 -6.08
CA GLU A 111 -14.72 -6.62 -6.32
C GLU A 111 -14.09 -5.35 -5.72
N THR A 112 -13.55 -5.43 -4.51
CA THR A 112 -12.81 -4.33 -3.86
C THR A 112 -11.63 -3.90 -4.73
N LYS A 113 -10.80 -4.84 -5.16
CA LYS A 113 -9.64 -4.59 -6.03
C LYS A 113 -10.05 -3.87 -7.31
N LYS A 114 -11.10 -4.36 -7.98
CA LYS A 114 -11.63 -3.77 -9.21
C LYS A 114 -12.08 -2.32 -8.97
N LEU A 115 -12.94 -2.10 -7.98
CA LEU A 115 -13.54 -0.80 -7.72
C LEU A 115 -12.51 0.25 -7.22
N TYR A 116 -11.51 -0.16 -6.42
CA TYR A 116 -10.42 0.75 -6.05
C TYR A 116 -9.58 1.18 -7.25
N LYS A 117 -9.31 0.25 -8.18
CA LYS A 117 -8.58 0.57 -9.41
C LYS A 117 -9.37 1.54 -10.30
N GLU A 118 -10.67 1.30 -10.47
CA GLU A 118 -11.55 2.13 -11.30
C GLU A 118 -11.79 3.52 -10.71
N LYS A 119 -12.02 3.63 -9.39
CA LYS A 119 -12.40 4.90 -8.75
C LYS A 119 -11.23 5.75 -8.31
N TYR A 120 -10.13 5.13 -7.88
CA TYR A 120 -9.03 5.81 -7.20
C TYR A 120 -7.67 5.54 -7.85
N ASN A 121 -7.62 4.71 -8.90
CA ASN A 121 -6.36 4.24 -9.51
C ASN A 121 -5.42 3.50 -8.52
N ILE A 122 -5.95 2.98 -7.41
CA ILE A 122 -5.19 2.28 -6.38
C ILE A 122 -5.22 0.77 -6.64
N ALA A 123 -4.06 0.12 -6.60
CA ALA A 123 -3.93 -1.33 -6.77
C ALA A 123 -4.01 -2.06 -5.43
N TRP A 124 -4.84 -3.12 -5.38
CA TRP A 124 -4.81 -4.09 -4.29
C TRP A 124 -3.89 -5.26 -4.65
N LEU A 125 -2.95 -5.56 -3.74
CA LEU A 125 -2.02 -6.68 -3.84
C LEU A 125 -2.64 -7.97 -3.26
N LYS A 126 -1.90 -9.08 -3.38
CA LYS A 126 -2.32 -10.37 -2.83
C LYS A 126 -2.57 -10.25 -1.31
N PRO A 127 -3.69 -10.79 -0.78
CA PRO A 127 -3.96 -10.78 0.66
C PRO A 127 -2.88 -11.50 1.47
N LEU A 128 -2.66 -11.04 2.70
CA LEU A 128 -1.68 -11.60 3.64
C LEU A 128 -2.07 -12.99 4.19
N GLY A 129 -3.33 -13.43 3.98
CA GLY A 129 -3.77 -14.79 4.30
C GLY A 129 -4.37 -14.99 5.69
N PHE A 130 -4.57 -13.92 6.46
CA PHE A 130 -5.28 -13.96 7.75
C PHE A 130 -6.65 -13.29 7.68
N ASN A 131 -7.50 -13.57 8.67
CA ASN A 131 -8.82 -12.96 8.81
C ASN A 131 -8.96 -12.31 10.19
N ASN A 132 -8.81 -10.99 10.25
CA ASN A 132 -9.04 -10.20 11.46
C ASN A 132 -10.52 -9.77 11.50
N THR A 133 -11.34 -10.62 12.11
CA THR A 133 -12.79 -10.39 12.27
C THR A 133 -13.24 -10.78 13.66
N TYR A 134 -14.44 -10.33 14.04
CA TYR A 134 -15.05 -10.72 15.31
C TYR A 134 -15.24 -12.24 15.36
N ALA A 135 -14.73 -12.83 16.42
CA ALA A 135 -14.82 -14.26 16.68
C ALA A 135 -14.93 -14.53 18.18
N TRP A 136 -15.50 -15.68 18.52
CA TRP A 136 -15.50 -16.20 19.87
C TRP A 136 -14.22 -17.01 20.09
N ARG A 137 -13.49 -16.71 21.16
CA ARG A 137 -12.33 -17.50 21.59
C ARG A 137 -12.72 -18.35 22.79
N CYS A 138 -12.48 -19.65 22.68
CA CYS A 138 -12.59 -20.58 23.80
C CYS A 138 -11.22 -20.84 24.42
N GLU A 139 -11.19 -21.12 25.72
CA GLU A 139 -9.97 -21.58 26.40
C GLU A 139 -9.51 -22.92 25.83
N GLU A 140 -8.19 -23.11 25.74
CA GLU A 140 -7.61 -24.32 25.17
C GLU A 140 -7.90 -25.58 25.99
N THR A 141 -8.09 -25.41 27.30
CA THR A 141 -8.41 -26.48 28.26
C THR A 141 -9.84 -26.99 28.13
N LEU A 142 -10.75 -26.23 27.48
CA LEU A 142 -12.14 -26.65 27.30
C LEU A 142 -12.23 -27.85 26.35
N PRO A 143 -12.98 -28.91 26.71
CA PRO A 143 -13.17 -30.06 25.83
C PRO A 143 -13.72 -29.63 24.48
N LYS A 144 -13.20 -30.20 23.37
CA LYS A 144 -13.78 -29.96 22.05
C LYS A 144 -15.21 -30.51 22.05
N SER A 145 -16.20 -29.64 22.05
CA SER A 145 -17.59 -30.04 21.78
C SER A 145 -17.68 -30.55 20.34
N SER A 146 -18.52 -31.57 20.11
CA SER A 146 -18.74 -32.14 18.78
C SER A 146 -19.24 -31.05 17.82
N GLY A 147 -18.37 -30.63 16.90
CA GLY A 147 -18.64 -29.57 15.92
C GLY A 147 -17.78 -28.30 16.07
N SER A 148 -17.05 -28.13 17.17
CA SER A 148 -16.17 -26.97 17.36
C SER A 148 -14.84 -27.12 16.60
N LYS A 149 -14.60 -26.25 15.61
CA LYS A 149 -13.28 -26.06 15.01
C LYS A 149 -12.49 -25.07 15.87
N ARG A 150 -11.37 -25.52 16.44
CA ARG A 150 -10.38 -24.59 17.03
C ARG A 150 -9.61 -23.95 15.89
N THR A 151 -9.86 -22.67 15.66
CA THR A 151 -9.03 -21.84 14.80
C THR A 151 -8.12 -21.03 15.72
N LEU A 152 -6.81 -21.17 15.57
CA LEU A 152 -5.86 -20.23 16.16
C LEU A 152 -6.03 -18.91 15.41
N ILE A 153 -6.46 -17.88 16.13
CA ILE A 153 -6.56 -16.50 15.66
C ILE A 153 -5.17 -15.89 15.63
#